data_AF-A0A3N5SVP9-F1
#
_entry.id   AF-A0A3N5SVP9-F1
#
_cell.length_a   1.000
_cell.length_b   1.000
_cell.length_c   1.000
_cell.angle_alpha   90.00
_cell.angle_beta   90.00
_cell.angle_gamma   90.00
#
_symmetry.space_group_name_H-M   'P 1'
#
loop_
_entity.id
_entity.type
_entity.pdbx_description
1 polymer ?
#
loop_
_entity_poly.entity_id
_entity_poly.type
_entity_poly.pdbx_seq_one_letter_code
_entity_poly.pdbx_strand_id
1 'polypeptide(L)'
;MTDAELAILTIVAEGPIYGYDIQTVIIQRGLRAWTNIGVSSMYYVLQKLERQGLVESKGAPMAEGPSRRQYHITPAGFGVLQTAVADLISTPRDSTTEFELGLANLHVLRPAQIRTAFIAYRQELVSRLNQARERWQTLRDSRAPFNVDAMFGHHVAILEAELNWIRDFIEEWEAQLPAETEAAPAEPAEIPRMKQVVLPHDPDSPHRAPTRAINHQPATPPPPTSDGETPPAKTTAFSKQTPRDLTTPAPHQDHTEDSENSEETGPE
;
A
#
# COMPACT_ATOMS: atom_id res chain seq x y z
N MET A 1 -21.06 2.50 3.51
CA MET A 1 -19.95 2.82 2.59
C MET A 1 -18.75 1.97 3.00
N THR A 2 -18.04 1.37 2.07
CA THR A 2 -16.82 0.59 2.38
C THR A 2 -15.62 1.52 2.58
N ASP A 3 -14.54 1.00 3.18
CA ASP A 3 -13.32 1.80 3.39
C ASP A 3 -12.69 2.24 2.05
N ALA A 4 -12.78 1.40 1.01
CA ALA A 4 -12.33 1.72 -0.34
C ALA A 4 -13.17 2.83 -1.01
N GLU A 5 -14.50 2.78 -0.84
CA GLU A 5 -15.42 3.83 -1.31
C GLU A 5 -15.12 5.16 -0.64
N LEU A 6 -14.97 5.15 0.70
CA LEU A 6 -14.66 6.34 1.47
C LEU A 6 -13.30 6.93 1.07
N ALA A 7 -12.26 6.10 0.95
CA ALA A 7 -10.92 6.56 0.57
C ALA A 7 -10.92 7.24 -0.80
N ILE A 8 -11.59 6.65 -1.79
CA ILE A 8 -11.69 7.23 -3.14
C ILE A 8 -12.53 8.50 -3.12
N LEU A 9 -13.65 8.52 -2.40
CA LEU A 9 -14.50 9.70 -2.28
C LEU A 9 -13.76 10.87 -1.62
N THR A 10 -12.95 10.61 -0.58
CA THR A 10 -12.07 11.61 0.05
C THR A 10 -11.06 12.20 -0.95
N ILE A 11 -10.42 11.37 -1.77
CA ILE A 11 -9.48 11.86 -2.80
C ILE A 11 -10.19 12.80 -3.78
N VAL A 12 -11.37 12.41 -4.27
CA VAL A 12 -12.14 13.22 -5.22
C VAL A 12 -12.71 14.49 -4.56
N ALA A 13 -12.93 14.48 -3.24
CA ALA A 13 -13.39 15.65 -2.49
C ALA A 13 -12.35 16.77 -2.39
N GLU A 14 -11.07 16.45 -2.54
CA GLU A 14 -9.98 17.44 -2.51
C GLU A 14 -9.93 18.29 -3.79
N GLY A 15 -10.53 17.82 -4.88
CA GLY A 15 -10.68 18.57 -6.11
C GLY A 15 -10.88 17.68 -7.34
N PRO A 16 -11.15 18.30 -8.50
CA PRO A 16 -11.28 17.59 -9.78
C PRO A 16 -10.02 16.78 -10.11
N ILE A 17 -10.17 15.47 -10.37
CA ILE A 17 -9.03 14.57 -10.56
C ILE A 17 -9.28 13.54 -11.67
N TYR A 18 -8.26 13.23 -12.47
CA TYR A 18 -8.37 12.18 -13.49
C TYR A 18 -8.27 10.78 -12.87
N GLY A 19 -8.97 9.82 -13.46
CA GLY A 19 -8.98 8.43 -12.97
C GLY A 19 -7.58 7.80 -12.86
N TYR A 20 -6.65 8.15 -13.75
CA TYR A 20 -5.26 7.67 -13.65
C TYR A 20 -4.49 8.36 -12.51
N ASP A 21 -4.76 9.64 -12.23
CA ASP A 21 -4.10 10.40 -11.16
C ASP A 21 -4.53 9.91 -9.77
N ILE A 22 -5.75 9.40 -9.63
CA ILE A 22 -6.22 8.76 -8.38
C ILE A 22 -5.30 7.59 -8.00
N GLN A 23 -4.78 6.81 -8.96
CA GLN A 23 -3.84 5.73 -8.65
C GLN A 23 -2.53 6.28 -8.08
N THR A 24 -2.03 7.37 -8.65
CA THR A 24 -0.81 8.03 -8.18
C THR A 24 -0.99 8.47 -6.73
N VAL A 25 -2.12 9.08 -6.39
CA VAL A 25 -2.45 9.50 -5.02
C VAL A 25 -2.54 8.31 -4.06
N ILE A 26 -3.22 7.23 -4.47
CA ILE A 26 -3.33 5.98 -3.67
C ILE A 26 -1.94 5.41 -3.33
N ILE A 27 -1.03 5.40 -4.30
CA ILE A 27 0.34 4.89 -4.13
C ILE A 27 1.15 5.83 -3.23
N GLN A 28 1.15 7.14 -3.52
CA GLN A 28 1.90 8.14 -2.77
C GLN A 28 1.52 8.19 -1.29
N ARG A 29 0.22 8.03 -0.99
CA ARG A 29 -0.29 8.01 0.39
C ARG A 29 -0.22 6.64 1.05
N GLY A 30 0.26 5.62 0.33
CA GLY A 30 0.35 4.25 0.84
C GLY A 30 -1.00 3.66 1.26
N LEU A 31 -2.12 4.10 0.68
CA LEU A 31 -3.45 3.70 1.11
C LEU A 31 -3.65 2.18 1.02
N ARG A 32 -2.95 1.52 0.09
CA ARG A 32 -2.97 0.05 -0.08
C ARG A 32 -2.41 -0.73 1.11
N ALA A 33 -1.65 -0.09 1.99
CA ALA A 33 -1.11 -0.75 3.18
C ALA A 33 -2.20 -1.03 4.23
N TRP A 34 -3.31 -0.30 4.19
CA TRP A 34 -4.37 -0.36 5.20
C TRP A 34 -5.79 -0.33 4.63
N THR A 35 -5.94 -0.21 3.32
CA THR A 35 -7.22 -0.35 2.60
C THR A 35 -7.10 -1.41 1.49
N ASN A 36 -8.15 -2.18 1.28
CA ASN A 36 -8.18 -3.19 0.22
C ASN A 36 -8.53 -2.57 -1.15
N ILE A 37 -7.64 -1.72 -1.68
CA ILE A 37 -7.83 -1.00 -2.95
C ILE A 37 -6.84 -1.49 -4.02
N GLY A 38 -7.27 -2.45 -4.83
CA GLY A 38 -6.61 -2.83 -6.08
C GLY A 38 -6.86 -1.82 -7.22
N VAL A 39 -6.06 -1.91 -8.27
CA VAL A 39 -6.21 -1.06 -9.47
C VAL A 39 -7.59 -1.26 -10.12
N SER A 40 -7.97 -2.51 -10.37
CA SER A 40 -9.25 -2.83 -11.01
C SER A 40 -10.44 -2.49 -10.10
N SER A 41 -10.31 -2.69 -8.79
CA SER A 41 -11.37 -2.36 -7.84
C SER A 41 -11.56 -0.86 -7.67
N MET A 42 -10.52 -0.05 -7.85
CA MET A 42 -10.64 1.42 -7.82
C MET A 42 -11.57 1.93 -8.92
N TYR A 43 -11.40 1.49 -10.17
CA TYR A 43 -12.28 1.92 -11.26
C TYR A 43 -13.71 1.40 -11.09
N TYR A 44 -13.88 0.19 -10.54
CA TYR A 44 -15.18 -0.32 -10.16
C TYR A 44 -15.86 0.55 -9.09
N VAL A 45 -15.11 0.96 -8.05
CA VAL A 45 -15.61 1.84 -6.99
C VAL A 45 -16.00 3.21 -7.57
N LEU A 46 -15.18 3.80 -8.45
CA LEU A 46 -15.52 5.07 -9.12
C LEU A 46 -16.84 4.97 -9.90
N GLN A 47 -17.01 3.89 -10.69
CA GLN A 47 -18.26 3.66 -11.41
C GLN A 47 -19.44 3.47 -10.46
N LYS A 48 -19.24 2.80 -9.33
CA LYS A 48 -20.27 2.61 -8.31
C LYS A 48 -20.67 3.95 -7.66
N LEU A 49 -19.70 4.77 -7.26
CA LEU A 49 -19.94 6.11 -6.69
C LEU A 49 -20.66 7.03 -7.68
N GLU A 50 -20.32 6.93 -8.97
CA GLU A 50 -21.01 7.66 -10.05
C GLU A 50 -22.47 7.20 -10.22
N ARG A 51 -22.71 5.89 -10.24
CA ARG A 51 -24.07 5.34 -10.28
C ARG A 51 -24.92 5.72 -9.06
N GLN A 52 -24.29 5.95 -7.91
CA GLN A 52 -24.94 6.42 -6.70
C GLN A 52 -25.15 7.95 -6.69
N GLY A 53 -24.66 8.67 -7.70
CA GLY A 53 -24.74 10.13 -7.77
C GLY A 53 -23.85 10.84 -6.75
N LEU A 54 -22.87 10.16 -6.17
CA LEU A 54 -21.94 10.73 -5.19
C LEU A 54 -20.74 11.41 -5.86
N VAL A 55 -20.43 10.96 -7.08
CA VAL A 55 -19.38 11.51 -7.93
C VAL A 55 -19.99 11.75 -9.31
N GLU A 56 -19.60 12.85 -9.96
CA GLU A 56 -19.86 13.08 -11.38
C GLU A 56 -18.53 13.03 -12.14
N SER A 57 -18.58 12.77 -13.44
CA SER A 57 -17.39 12.88 -14.27
C SER A 57 -17.65 13.67 -15.55
N LYS A 58 -16.60 14.36 -16.00
CA LYS A 58 -16.55 15.17 -17.22
C LYS A 58 -15.35 14.73 -18.05
N GLY A 59 -15.40 14.94 -19.36
CA GLY A 59 -14.28 14.65 -20.27
C GLY A 59 -14.61 13.67 -21.39
N ALA A 60 -13.59 12.94 -21.86
CA ALA A 60 -13.63 12.10 -23.06
C ALA A 60 -14.84 11.14 -23.11
N PRO A 61 -15.32 10.79 -24.33
CA PRO A 61 -16.42 9.85 -24.50
C PRO A 61 -16.18 8.57 -23.70
N MET A 62 -17.25 7.94 -23.19
CA MET A 62 -17.19 6.72 -22.38
C MET A 62 -16.35 5.59 -23.03
N ALA A 63 -16.22 5.61 -24.37
CA ALA A 63 -15.38 4.71 -25.17
C ALA A 63 -13.87 4.80 -24.88
N GLU A 64 -13.37 5.92 -24.35
CA GLU A 64 -11.94 6.12 -24.03
C GLU A 64 -11.53 5.56 -22.66
N GLY A 65 -12.48 5.06 -21.88
CA GLY A 65 -12.25 4.35 -20.62
C GLY A 65 -12.18 5.24 -19.37
N PRO A 66 -12.37 4.65 -18.18
CA PRO A 66 -12.55 5.39 -16.92
C PRO A 66 -11.28 6.12 -16.44
N SER A 67 -10.12 5.81 -17.00
CA SER A 67 -8.84 6.45 -16.66
C SER A 67 -8.74 7.89 -17.14
N ARG A 68 -9.28 8.20 -18.32
CA ARG A 68 -9.21 9.54 -18.97
C ARG A 68 -10.34 10.49 -18.55
N ARG A 69 -11.26 10.02 -17.71
CA ARG A 69 -12.36 10.83 -17.17
C ARG A 69 -11.87 11.65 -15.99
N GLN A 70 -12.31 12.90 -15.90
CA GLN A 70 -12.10 13.75 -14.74
C GLN A 70 -13.30 13.64 -13.80
N TYR A 71 -13.06 13.24 -12.55
CA TYR A 71 -14.08 13.03 -11.53
C TYR A 71 -14.19 14.23 -10.59
N HIS A 72 -15.41 14.53 -10.17
CA HIS A 72 -15.75 15.61 -9.24
C HIS A 72 -16.75 15.08 -8.22
N ILE A 73 -16.62 15.50 -6.96
CA ILE A 73 -17.59 15.14 -5.93
C ILE A 73 -18.89 15.94 -6.14
N THR A 74 -20.05 15.31 -5.90
CA THR A 74 -21.34 16.02 -5.91
C THR A 74 -21.69 16.53 -4.52
N PRO A 75 -22.66 17.47 -4.38
CA PRO A 75 -23.15 17.87 -3.05
C PRO A 75 -23.66 16.70 -2.21
N ALA A 76 -24.32 15.72 -2.84
CA ALA A 76 -24.77 14.50 -2.18
C ALA A 76 -23.58 13.64 -1.72
N GLY A 77 -22.56 13.51 -2.57
CA GLY A 77 -21.30 12.83 -2.23
C GLY A 77 -20.62 13.45 -1.02
N PHE A 78 -20.57 14.78 -0.96
CA PHE A 78 -19.97 15.50 0.16
C PHE A 78 -20.73 15.26 1.48
N GLY A 79 -22.08 15.28 1.45
CA GLY A 79 -22.89 14.97 2.63
C GLY A 79 -22.70 13.53 3.13
N VAL A 80 -22.60 12.56 2.21
CA VAL A 80 -22.29 11.16 2.55
C VAL A 80 -20.88 11.03 3.13
N LEU A 81 -19.90 11.74 2.58
CA LEU A 81 -18.54 11.79 3.10
C LEU A 81 -18.50 12.30 4.54
N GLN A 82 -19.18 13.43 4.83
CA GLN A 82 -19.26 13.99 6.18
C GLN A 82 -19.86 12.99 7.19
N THR A 83 -20.98 12.37 6.81
CA THR A 83 -21.65 11.37 7.65
C THR A 83 -20.72 10.18 7.94
N ALA A 84 -20.09 9.64 6.91
CA ALA A 84 -19.22 8.48 7.05
C ALA A 84 -17.95 8.77 7.88
N VAL A 85 -17.37 9.96 7.75
CA VAL A 85 -16.24 10.37 8.59
C VAL A 85 -16.67 10.53 10.05
N ALA A 86 -17.83 11.15 10.30
CA ALA A 86 -18.39 11.28 11.64
C ALA A 86 -18.67 9.92 12.29
N ASP A 87 -19.24 8.98 11.53
CA ASP A 87 -19.51 7.61 12.00
C ASP A 87 -18.21 6.89 12.38
N LEU A 88 -17.15 7.00 11.58
CA LEU A 88 -15.86 6.35 11.84
C LEU A 88 -15.19 6.82 13.14
N ILE A 89 -15.32 8.10 13.48
CA ILE A 89 -14.69 8.66 14.68
C ILE A 89 -15.59 8.57 15.92
N SER A 90 -16.89 8.32 15.74
CA SER A 90 -17.86 8.23 16.84
C SER A 90 -18.19 6.81 17.24
N THR A 91 -18.04 5.85 16.33
CA THR A 91 -18.43 4.45 16.55
C THR A 91 -17.21 3.54 16.38
N PRO A 92 -16.60 3.06 17.49
CA PRO A 92 -15.59 2.03 17.44
C PRO A 92 -16.14 0.80 16.71
N ARG A 93 -15.41 0.32 15.70
CA ARG A 93 -15.76 -0.91 14.98
C ARG A 93 -15.03 -2.07 15.63
N ASP A 94 -15.75 -3.18 15.87
CA ASP A 94 -15.12 -4.43 16.26
C ASP A 94 -14.21 -4.91 15.14
N SER A 95 -12.91 -4.98 15.40
CA SER A 95 -11.93 -5.50 14.47
C SER A 95 -11.29 -6.75 15.07
N THR A 96 -11.96 -7.89 14.95
CA THR A 96 -11.31 -9.19 15.23
C THR A 96 -10.14 -9.33 14.29
N THR A 97 -8.93 -9.38 14.85
CA THR A 97 -7.72 -9.47 14.03
C THR A 97 -7.48 -10.92 13.58
N GLU A 98 -6.84 -11.11 12.42
CA GLU A 98 -6.39 -12.44 11.99
C GLU A 98 -5.46 -13.09 13.03
N PHE A 99 -4.79 -12.26 13.84
CA PHE A 99 -3.94 -12.68 14.94
C PHE A 99 -4.73 -13.31 16.09
N GLU A 100 -5.84 -12.72 16.52
CA GLU A 100 -6.74 -13.32 17.53
C GLU A 100 -7.26 -14.69 17.10
N LEU A 101 -7.56 -14.86 15.82
CA LEU A 101 -7.96 -16.14 15.26
C LEU A 101 -6.81 -17.17 15.35
N GLY A 102 -5.57 -16.74 15.13
CA GLY A 102 -4.37 -17.56 15.36
C GLY A 102 -4.23 -17.97 16.83
N LEU A 103 -4.40 -17.02 17.76
CA LEU A 103 -4.36 -17.28 19.21
C LEU A 103 -5.42 -18.28 19.67
N ALA A 104 -6.65 -18.16 19.17
CA ALA A 104 -7.74 -19.10 19.49
C ALA A 104 -7.43 -20.55 19.06
N ASN A 105 -6.49 -20.74 18.11
CA ASN A 105 -6.18 -22.02 17.49
C ASN A 105 -4.75 -22.51 17.76
N LEU A 106 -4.07 -21.99 18.79
CA LEU A 106 -2.70 -22.41 19.14
C LEU A 106 -2.55 -23.92 19.35
N HIS A 107 -3.60 -24.60 19.79
CA HIS A 107 -3.64 -26.05 20.04
C HIS A 107 -3.28 -26.91 18.81
N VAL A 108 -3.35 -26.35 17.60
CA VAL A 108 -2.98 -27.05 16.35
C VAL A 108 -1.46 -27.13 16.16
N LEU A 109 -0.67 -26.34 16.90
CA LEU A 109 0.79 -26.23 16.74
C LEU A 109 1.55 -26.87 17.92
N ARG A 110 2.75 -27.40 17.63
CA ARG A 110 3.69 -27.82 18.70
C ARG A 110 4.31 -26.60 19.39
N PRO A 111 4.73 -26.69 20.67
CA PRO A 111 5.35 -25.57 21.39
C PRO A 111 6.51 -24.90 20.64
N ALA A 112 7.41 -25.68 20.03
CA ALA A 112 8.52 -25.12 19.24
C ALA A 112 8.02 -24.27 18.04
N GLN A 113 6.94 -24.69 17.38
CA GLN A 113 6.34 -23.94 16.26
C GLN A 113 5.67 -22.65 16.74
N ILE A 114 4.97 -22.70 17.88
CA ILE A 114 4.36 -21.53 18.51
C ILE A 114 5.44 -20.50 18.87
N ARG A 115 6.52 -20.94 19.53
CA ARG A 115 7.67 -20.09 19.89
C ARG A 115 8.27 -19.41 18.67
N THR A 116 8.55 -20.15 17.61
CA THR A 116 9.09 -19.58 16.36
C THR A 116 8.13 -18.56 15.75
N ALA A 117 6.82 -18.84 15.71
CA ALA A 117 5.82 -17.93 15.16
C ALA A 117 5.71 -16.64 15.97
N PHE A 118 5.69 -16.72 17.30
CA PHE A 118 5.66 -15.53 18.17
C PHE A 118 6.92 -14.68 18.08
N ILE A 119 8.11 -15.29 17.98
CA ILE A 119 9.37 -14.55 17.76
C ILE A 119 9.31 -13.79 16.43
N ALA A 120 8.86 -14.45 15.36
CA ALA A 120 8.72 -13.82 14.05
C ALA A 120 7.70 -12.66 14.07
N TYR A 121 6.55 -12.87 14.71
CA TYR A 121 5.51 -11.85 14.86
C TYR A 121 6.03 -10.62 15.63
N ARG A 122 6.72 -10.84 16.77
CA ARG A 122 7.35 -9.77 17.55
C ARG A 122 8.39 -9.00 16.73
N GLN A 123 9.25 -9.69 15.97
CA GLN A 123 10.26 -9.05 15.13
C GLN A 123 9.62 -8.18 14.04
N GLU A 124 8.55 -8.66 13.42
CA GLU A 124 7.79 -7.90 12.43
C GLU A 124 7.14 -6.66 13.06
N LEU A 125 6.54 -6.78 14.25
CA LEU A 125 5.99 -5.62 14.98
C LEU A 125 7.06 -4.57 15.29
N VAL A 126 8.26 -4.98 15.73
CA VAL A 126 9.39 -4.05 15.95
C VAL A 126 9.76 -3.32 14.67
N SER A 127 9.87 -4.05 13.55
CA SER A 127 10.15 -3.45 12.23
C SER A 127 9.08 -2.43 11.83
N ARG A 128 7.80 -2.79 11.97
CA ARG A 128 6.67 -1.90 11.66
C ARG A 128 6.63 -0.66 12.54
N LEU A 129 6.87 -0.83 13.85
CA LEU A 129 6.90 0.28 14.80
C LEU A 129 8.03 1.27 14.46
N ASN A 130 9.23 0.77 14.12
CA ASN A 130 10.35 1.63 13.73
C ASN A 130 10.03 2.42 12.45
N GLN A 131 9.47 1.75 11.43
CA GLN A 131 9.03 2.43 10.20
C GLN A 131 7.93 3.47 10.46
N ALA A 132 6.97 3.16 11.34
CA ALA A 132 5.90 4.08 11.69
C ALA A 132 6.44 5.33 12.42
N ARG A 133 7.37 5.14 13.36
CA ARG A 133 8.04 6.24 14.08
C ARG A 133 8.85 7.12 13.15
N GLU A 134 9.63 6.53 12.24
CA GLU A 134 10.41 7.29 11.25
C GLU A 134 9.50 8.16 10.36
N ARG A 135 8.43 7.57 9.81
CA ARG A 135 7.44 8.32 9.01
C ARG A 135 6.79 9.44 9.81
N TRP A 136 6.43 9.17 11.06
CA TRP A 136 5.81 10.17 11.93
C TRP A 136 6.76 11.33 12.21
N GLN A 137 8.04 11.05 12.43
CA GLN A 137 9.06 12.07 12.66
C GLN A 137 9.28 12.96 11.43
N THR A 138 9.42 12.38 10.23
CA THR A 138 9.50 13.14 8.97
C THR A 138 8.30 14.07 8.77
N LEU A 139 7.11 13.62 9.16
CA LEU A 139 5.89 14.41 9.06
C LEU A 139 5.90 15.61 10.03
N ARG A 140 6.37 15.40 11.26
CA ARG A 140 6.48 16.46 12.28
C ARG A 140 7.41 17.58 11.84
N ASP A 141 8.51 17.21 11.19
CA ASP A 141 9.45 18.18 10.62
C ASP A 141 8.82 19.04 9.52
N SER A 142 7.78 18.52 8.86
CA SER A 142 7.07 19.16 7.75
C SER A 142 5.88 20.06 8.18
N ARG A 143 5.64 20.25 9.49
CA ARG A 143 4.51 21.03 10.06
C ARG A 143 3.13 20.61 9.52
N ALA A 144 2.88 19.31 9.48
CA ALA A 144 1.60 18.77 9.00
C ALA A 144 0.40 19.24 9.86
N PRO A 145 -0.84 19.19 9.32
CA PRO A 145 -2.05 19.50 10.08
C PRO A 145 -2.19 18.61 11.32
N PHE A 146 -2.79 19.16 12.39
CA PHE A 146 -2.93 18.50 13.69
C PHE A 146 -3.55 17.10 13.60
N ASN A 147 -4.63 16.94 12.83
CA ASN A 147 -5.31 15.65 12.67
C ASN A 147 -4.45 14.61 11.94
N VAL A 148 -3.54 15.05 11.05
CA VAL A 148 -2.61 14.15 10.37
C VAL A 148 -1.52 13.71 11.35
N ASP A 149 -0.96 14.62 12.15
CA ASP A 149 -0.02 14.24 13.24
C ASP A 149 -0.66 13.24 14.20
N ALA A 150 -1.89 13.51 14.65
CA ALA A 150 -2.65 12.65 15.54
C ALA A 150 -2.92 11.25 14.93
N MET A 151 -3.21 11.18 13.64
CA MET A 151 -3.43 9.91 12.93
C MET A 151 -2.18 9.00 12.99
N PHE A 152 -0.99 9.56 12.71
CA PHE A 152 0.26 8.79 12.80
C PHE A 152 0.62 8.45 14.25
N GLY A 153 0.44 9.38 15.18
CA GLY A 153 0.64 9.14 16.60
C GLY A 153 -0.25 8.01 17.15
N HIS A 154 -1.52 7.97 16.76
CA HIS A 154 -2.43 6.88 17.10
C HIS A 154 -1.94 5.53 16.57
N HIS A 155 -1.49 5.47 15.31
CA HIS A 155 -0.96 4.22 14.73
C HIS A 155 0.28 3.71 15.47
N VAL A 156 1.20 4.61 15.85
CA VAL A 156 2.36 4.27 16.67
C VAL A 156 1.93 3.73 18.03
N ALA A 157 0.97 4.38 18.69
CA ALA A 157 0.46 3.94 20.00
C ALA A 157 -0.16 2.54 19.96
N ILE A 158 -0.91 2.19 18.90
CA ILE A 158 -1.47 0.84 18.72
C ILE A 158 -0.35 -0.20 18.55
N LEU A 159 0.66 0.07 17.73
CA LEU A 159 1.79 -0.85 17.53
C LEU A 159 2.62 -1.03 18.82
N GLU A 160 2.79 0.03 19.61
CA GLU A 160 3.46 -0.04 20.92
C GLU A 160 2.67 -0.88 21.91
N ALA A 161 1.34 -0.70 21.96
CA ALA A 161 0.47 -1.50 22.81
C ALA A 161 0.54 -2.99 22.45
N GLU A 162 0.43 -3.32 21.16
CA GLU A 162 0.53 -4.70 20.68
C GLU A 162 1.91 -5.31 20.98
N LEU A 163 3.00 -4.56 20.75
CA LEU A 163 4.35 -5.03 21.02
C LEU A 163 4.60 -5.28 22.51
N ASN A 164 4.07 -4.42 23.38
CA ASN A 164 4.16 -4.61 24.83
C ASN A 164 3.36 -5.85 25.24
N TRP A 165 2.13 -5.97 24.75
CA TRP A 165 1.27 -7.10 25.06
C TRP A 165 1.89 -8.43 24.62
N ILE A 166 2.39 -8.54 23.39
CA ILE A 166 2.98 -9.80 22.90
C ILE A 166 4.26 -10.17 23.65
N ARG A 167 5.06 -9.19 24.08
CA ARG A 167 6.25 -9.46 24.89
C ARG A 167 5.85 -10.16 26.18
N ASP A 168 4.92 -9.56 26.91
CA ASP A 168 4.48 -10.05 28.22
C ASP A 168 3.77 -11.41 28.06
N PHE A 169 2.93 -11.55 27.03
CA PHE A 169 2.25 -12.80 26.72
C PHE A 169 3.21 -13.95 26.38
N ILE A 170 4.26 -13.71 25.60
CA ILE A 170 5.27 -14.75 25.27
C ILE A 170 5.94 -15.24 26.55
N GLU A 171 6.34 -14.33 27.45
CA GLU A 171 6.99 -14.68 28.71
C GLU A 171 6.06 -15.53 29.60
N GLU A 172 4.79 -15.12 29.74
CA GLU A 172 3.78 -15.88 30.49
C GLU A 172 3.47 -17.24 29.87
N TRP A 173 3.37 -17.32 28.54
CA TRP A 173 3.11 -18.55 27.82
C TRP A 173 4.28 -19.53 27.93
N GLU A 174 5.52 -19.05 27.82
CA GLU A 174 6.71 -19.90 27.98
C GLU A 174 6.87 -20.43 29.41
N ALA A 175 6.51 -19.65 30.42
CA ALA A 175 6.54 -20.08 31.83
C ALA A 175 5.56 -21.22 32.15
N GLN A 176 4.53 -21.42 31.32
CA GLN A 176 3.55 -22.50 31.46
C GLN A 176 4.01 -23.81 30.81
N LEU A 177 5.06 -23.78 29.99
CA LEU A 177 5.60 -24.99 29.40
C LEU A 177 6.27 -25.83 30.50
N PRO A 178 5.98 -27.14 30.57
CA PRO A 178 6.74 -28.03 31.44
C PRO A 178 8.23 -27.90 31.12
N ALA A 179 9.09 -27.82 32.13
CA ALA A 179 10.54 -27.95 31.94
C ALA A 179 10.78 -29.24 31.15
N GLU A 180 11.31 -29.10 29.93
CA GLU A 180 11.28 -30.15 28.91
C GLU A 180 11.70 -31.51 29.50
N THR A 181 10.79 -32.48 29.49
CA THR A 181 11.21 -33.87 29.25
C THR A 181 11.73 -33.87 27.82
N GLU A 182 13.05 -33.80 27.73
CA GLU A 182 13.88 -34.06 26.56
C GLU A 182 13.13 -34.83 25.46
N ALA A 183 12.72 -34.11 24.41
CA ALA A 183 12.17 -34.74 23.24
C ALA A 183 13.29 -35.58 22.60
N ALA A 184 13.09 -36.90 22.59
CA ALA A 184 13.88 -37.82 21.80
C ALA A 184 14.10 -37.26 20.38
N PRO A 185 15.27 -37.48 19.76
CA PRO A 185 15.61 -36.85 18.49
C PRO A 185 14.53 -37.17 17.46
N ALA A 186 13.92 -36.12 16.91
CA ALA A 186 12.99 -36.25 15.82
C ALA A 186 13.72 -36.86 14.63
N GLU A 187 13.27 -38.05 14.19
CA GLU A 187 13.66 -38.54 12.87
C GLU A 187 13.32 -37.46 11.83
N PRO A 188 14.21 -37.19 10.86
CA PRO A 188 13.97 -36.15 9.87
C PRO A 188 12.73 -36.53 9.06
N ALA A 189 11.63 -35.85 9.32
CA ALA A 189 10.44 -35.95 8.50
C ALA A 189 10.79 -35.41 7.11
N GLU A 190 10.85 -36.31 6.11
CA GLU A 190 10.83 -35.92 4.71
C GLU A 190 9.62 -35.02 4.49
N ILE A 191 9.86 -33.72 4.27
CA ILE A 191 8.79 -32.78 3.92
C ILE A 191 8.34 -33.14 2.51
N PRO A 192 7.14 -33.73 2.29
CA PRO A 192 6.68 -33.98 0.94
C PRO A 192 6.37 -32.62 0.33
N ARG A 193 6.94 -32.33 -0.85
CA ARG A 193 6.56 -31.15 -1.64
C ARG A 193 5.03 -31.10 -1.72
N MET A 194 4.47 -29.99 -1.26
CA MET A 194 3.03 -29.75 -1.22
C MET A 194 2.41 -30.10 -2.58
N LYS A 195 1.71 -31.22 -2.68
CA LYS A 195 0.79 -31.43 -3.79
C LYS A 195 -0.32 -30.42 -3.58
N GLN A 196 -0.51 -29.58 -4.58
CA GLN A 196 -1.60 -28.62 -4.71
C GLN A 196 -2.87 -29.17 -4.05
N VAL A 197 -3.42 -28.45 -3.07
CA VAL A 197 -4.69 -28.82 -2.44
C VAL A 197 -5.76 -28.78 -3.55
N VAL A 198 -6.13 -29.93 -4.07
CA VAL A 198 -7.26 -30.08 -4.97
C VAL A 198 -8.49 -30.18 -4.07
N LEU A 199 -9.22 -29.07 -3.95
CA LEU A 199 -10.56 -29.08 -3.38
C LEU A 199 -11.43 -30.05 -4.20
N PRO A 200 -12.28 -30.87 -3.57
CA PRO A 200 -13.24 -31.69 -4.30
C PRO A 200 -14.06 -30.77 -5.21
N HIS A 201 -14.03 -31.03 -6.51
CA HIS A 201 -14.90 -30.33 -7.45
C HIS A 201 -16.33 -30.76 -7.19
N ASP A 202 -17.15 -29.83 -6.68
CA ASP A 202 -18.59 -29.96 -6.66
C ASP A 202 -19.11 -29.98 -8.11
N PRO A 203 -19.80 -31.05 -8.55
CA PRO A 203 -20.32 -31.15 -9.92
C PRO A 203 -21.31 -30.03 -10.29
N ASP A 204 -21.90 -29.35 -9.32
CA ASP A 204 -22.88 -28.26 -9.52
C ASP A 204 -22.28 -26.86 -9.31
N SER A 205 -20.94 -26.73 -9.29
CA SER A 205 -20.29 -25.43 -9.10
C SER A 205 -20.60 -24.44 -10.24
N PRO A 206 -21.16 -23.26 -9.95
CA PRO A 206 -21.54 -22.25 -10.96
C PRO A 206 -20.32 -21.58 -11.64
N HIS A 207 -19.09 -21.92 -11.25
CA HIS A 207 -17.84 -21.35 -11.76
C HIS A 207 -17.21 -22.13 -12.92
N ARG A 208 -17.94 -23.08 -13.53
CA ARG A 208 -17.43 -23.88 -14.65
C ARG A 208 -17.37 -23.06 -15.95
N ALA A 209 -16.28 -22.32 -16.15
CA ALA A 209 -15.87 -21.85 -17.48
C ALA A 209 -14.74 -22.76 -18.03
N PRO A 210 -14.83 -23.28 -19.26
CA PRO A 210 -13.77 -24.10 -19.84
C PRO A 210 -12.54 -23.25 -20.15
N THR A 211 -11.44 -23.48 -19.44
CA THR A 211 -10.14 -22.88 -19.74
C THR A 211 -9.63 -23.39 -21.08
N ARG A 212 -9.35 -22.47 -22.01
CA ARG A 212 -8.85 -22.76 -23.37
C ARG A 212 -7.52 -23.52 -23.31
N ALA A 213 -7.45 -24.66 -24.01
CA ALA A 213 -6.26 -25.52 -24.04
C ALA A 213 -5.04 -24.79 -24.64
N ILE A 214 -3.94 -24.81 -23.91
CA ILE A 214 -2.62 -24.38 -24.38
C ILE A 214 -1.98 -25.58 -25.09
N ASN A 215 -1.68 -25.43 -26.38
CA ASN A 215 -1.06 -26.46 -27.20
C ASN A 215 0.46 -26.46 -26.95
N HIS A 216 0.99 -27.46 -26.25
CA HIS A 216 2.43 -27.63 -26.04
C HIS A 216 3.04 -28.38 -27.24
N GLN A 217 3.69 -27.65 -28.15
CA GLN A 217 4.67 -28.27 -29.06
C GLN A 217 6.01 -28.44 -28.31
N PRO A 218 6.65 -29.61 -28.36
CA PRO A 218 7.99 -29.79 -27.81
C PRO A 218 9.04 -29.09 -28.68
N ALA A 219 9.96 -28.35 -28.04
CA ALA A 219 11.07 -27.70 -28.70
C ALA A 219 12.08 -28.72 -29.25
N THR A 220 12.50 -28.55 -30.51
CA THR A 220 13.59 -29.31 -31.14
C THR A 220 14.94 -28.92 -30.53
N PRO A 221 15.85 -29.88 -30.28
CA PRO A 221 17.18 -29.59 -29.74
C PRO A 221 18.10 -28.96 -30.80
N PRO A 222 19.04 -28.08 -30.41
CA PRO A 222 19.99 -27.46 -31.33
C PRO A 222 21.11 -28.44 -31.75
N PRO A 223 21.70 -28.27 -32.94
CA PRO A 223 22.77 -29.14 -33.44
C PRO A 223 24.12 -28.88 -32.74
N PRO A 224 25.05 -29.86 -32.76
CA PRO A 224 26.32 -29.79 -32.04
C PRO A 224 27.32 -28.81 -32.67
N THR A 225 28.04 -28.09 -31.81
CA THR A 225 29.13 -27.15 -32.14
C THR A 225 30.40 -27.91 -32.53
N SER A 226 30.93 -27.65 -33.73
CA SER A 226 32.30 -27.98 -34.11
C SER A 226 33.21 -26.77 -33.92
N ASP A 227 34.34 -26.99 -33.28
CA ASP A 227 35.40 -26.03 -32.99
C ASP A 227 35.99 -25.36 -34.24
N GLY A 228 36.43 -24.10 -34.05
CA GLY A 228 37.58 -23.55 -34.76
C GLY A 228 37.32 -22.31 -35.61
N GLU A 229 37.31 -21.12 -35.00
CA GLU A 229 38.09 -19.95 -35.47
C GLU A 229 37.97 -18.77 -34.50
N THR A 230 39.12 -18.28 -34.02
CA THR A 230 39.32 -16.97 -33.36
C THR A 230 39.64 -15.97 -34.48
N PRO A 231 39.20 -14.68 -34.55
CA PRO A 231 39.44 -13.61 -33.55
C PRO A 231 38.40 -12.43 -33.65
N PRO A 232 38.65 -11.15 -33.24
CA PRO A 232 39.59 -10.56 -32.28
C PRO A 232 38.91 -9.79 -31.12
N ALA A 233 39.71 -9.40 -30.14
CA ALA A 233 39.34 -8.53 -29.03
C ALA A 233 38.80 -7.17 -29.49
N LYS A 234 37.62 -6.78 -28.96
CA LYS A 234 37.14 -5.39 -28.98
C LYS A 234 36.94 -4.89 -27.56
N THR A 235 37.92 -4.11 -27.12
CA THR A 235 37.85 -3.14 -26.03
C THR A 235 36.57 -2.32 -26.15
N THR A 236 35.68 -2.40 -25.16
CA THR A 236 34.55 -1.47 -25.03
C THR A 236 34.86 -0.52 -23.88
N ALA A 237 35.12 0.73 -24.26
CA ALA A 237 35.42 1.82 -23.37
C ALA A 237 34.20 2.21 -22.53
N PHE A 238 34.44 2.42 -21.24
CA PHE A 238 33.57 3.16 -20.34
C PHE A 238 33.38 4.59 -20.85
N SER A 239 32.18 4.94 -21.29
CA SER A 239 31.79 6.33 -21.52
C SER A 239 31.28 6.91 -20.19
N LYS A 240 32.11 7.73 -19.55
CA LYS A 240 31.69 8.67 -18.51
C LYS A 240 30.94 9.81 -19.20
N GLN A 241 29.65 9.96 -18.93
CA GLN A 241 28.95 11.21 -19.21
C GLN A 241 28.97 12.10 -17.97
N THR A 242 29.66 13.23 -18.14
CA THR A 242 29.74 14.36 -17.22
C THR A 242 28.37 15.06 -17.11
N PRO A 243 27.99 15.61 -15.93
CA PRO A 243 26.70 16.27 -15.74
C PRO A 243 26.65 17.59 -16.51
N ARG A 244 25.50 17.89 -17.14
CA ARG A 244 25.20 19.23 -17.66
C ARG A 244 24.68 20.10 -16.52
N ASP A 245 25.37 21.22 -16.30
CA ASP A 245 24.91 22.36 -15.53
C ASP A 245 23.53 22.82 -16.00
N LEU A 246 22.60 22.93 -15.06
CA LEU A 246 21.38 23.73 -15.19
C LEU A 246 21.49 24.87 -14.19
N THR A 247 21.97 25.98 -14.74
CA THR A 247 22.07 27.29 -14.10
C THR A 247 20.69 27.83 -13.77
N THR A 248 20.55 28.31 -12.53
CA THR A 248 19.51 29.20 -12.01
C THR A 248 19.20 30.37 -12.95
N PRO A 249 17.93 30.82 -13.06
CA PRO A 249 17.64 32.21 -13.36
C PRO A 249 17.24 32.95 -12.07
N ALA A 250 18.06 33.94 -11.70
CA ALA A 250 17.66 35.05 -10.83
C ALA A 250 17.18 36.22 -11.72
N PRO A 251 16.56 37.27 -11.14
CA PRO A 251 15.51 38.06 -11.79
C PRO A 251 16.04 39.12 -12.75
N HIS A 252 15.23 39.45 -13.76
CA HIS A 252 15.42 40.63 -14.58
C HIS A 252 15.04 41.89 -13.79
N GLN A 253 16.03 42.75 -13.53
CA GLN A 253 15.87 44.19 -13.49
C GLN A 253 16.78 44.76 -14.58
N ASP A 254 16.23 45.65 -15.42
CA ASP A 254 17.04 46.70 -16.00
C ASP A 254 16.24 48.01 -15.99
N HIS A 255 16.97 49.06 -15.62
CA HIS A 255 16.56 50.42 -15.30
C HIS A 255 16.33 51.26 -16.58
N THR A 256 15.52 52.33 -16.56
CA THR A 256 15.95 53.74 -16.36
C THR A 256 14.68 54.63 -16.41
N GLU A 257 14.40 55.45 -15.37
CA GLU A 257 14.64 56.92 -15.24
C GLU A 257 13.91 57.74 -16.33
N ASP A 258 13.05 58.74 -16.04
CA ASP A 258 13.35 59.92 -15.20
C ASP A 258 12.11 60.77 -14.81
N SER A 259 12.32 61.60 -13.77
CA SER A 259 11.72 62.91 -13.41
C SER A 259 10.41 63.06 -12.58
N GLU A 260 10.62 63.50 -11.32
CA GLU A 260 10.03 64.66 -10.59
C GLU A 260 8.48 64.78 -10.46
N ASN A 261 7.83 65.09 -9.33
CA ASN A 261 8.13 66.11 -8.30
C ASN A 261 7.14 66.04 -7.08
N SER A 262 7.56 66.60 -5.93
CA SER A 262 6.77 67.27 -4.84
C SER A 262 5.72 66.50 -4.00
N GLU A 263 5.93 66.33 -2.67
CA GLU A 263 5.34 67.11 -1.53
C GLU A 263 3.90 66.66 -1.17
N GLU A 264 3.37 66.55 0.04
CA GLU A 264 3.70 67.04 1.38
C GLU A 264 2.76 66.28 2.39
N THR A 265 3.25 66.05 3.62
CA THR A 265 2.54 66.08 4.93
C THR A 265 1.07 65.62 5.11
N GLY A 266 0.82 64.72 6.08
CA GLY A 266 -0.49 64.55 6.74
C GLY A 266 -0.81 65.70 7.73
N PRO A 267 -1.61 65.53 8.80
CA PRO A 267 -2.59 64.48 9.13
C PRO A 267 -3.97 65.05 9.56
N GLU A 268 -4.93 64.18 9.87
CA GLU A 268 -5.91 64.34 10.96
C GLU A 268 -6.32 62.96 11.51
#